data_AF-A0A1G2CFE5-F1
#
_entry.id   AF-A0A1G2CFE5-F1
#
_cell.length_a   1.000
_cell.length_b   1.000
_cell.length_c   1.000
_cell.angle_alpha   90.00
_cell.angle_beta   90.00
_cell.angle_gamma   90.00
#
_symmetry.space_group_name_H-M   'P 1'
#
loop_
_entity.id
_entity.type
_entity.pdbx_description
1 polymer ?
#
loop_
_entity_poly.entity_id
_entity_poly.type
_entity_poly.pdbx_seq_one_letter_code
_entity_poly.pdbx_strand_id
1 'polypeptide(L)' 'MAQLTKKQIKRQDFVDNEIFELIQRLMPSVKIKWDIEMIGNIRDSMRIQIVDKQKLTSETKFYPYLKI' A
#
# COMPACT_ATOMS: atom_id res chain seq x y z
N MET A 1 -8.46 -5.76 -22.23
CA MET A 1 -8.01 -4.95 -21.08
C MET A 1 -7.15 -5.84 -20.20
N ALA A 2 -5.93 -5.41 -19.84
CA ALA A 2 -5.12 -6.17 -18.89
C ALA A 2 -5.81 -6.16 -17.51
N GLN A 3 -5.75 -7.28 -16.77
CA GLN A 3 -6.29 -7.39 -15.42
C GLN A 3 -5.22 -7.95 -14.49
N LEU A 4 -5.22 -7.50 -13.24
CA LEU A 4 -4.36 -8.08 -12.22
C LEU A 4 -4.79 -9.52 -11.92
N THR A 5 -3.81 -10.38 -11.70
CA THR A 5 -4.07 -11.73 -11.21
C THR A 5 -4.61 -11.69 -9.78
N LYS A 6 -5.35 -12.73 -9.37
CA LYS A 6 -5.82 -12.87 -7.98
C LYS A 6 -4.70 -12.73 -6.94
N LYS A 7 -3.48 -13.20 -7.27
CA LYS A 7 -2.31 -13.08 -6.39
C LYS A 7 -1.86 -11.62 -6.24
N GLN A 8 -1.92 -10.85 -7.32
CA GLN A 8 -1.57 -9.42 -7.30
C GLN A 8 -2.61 -8.60 -6.53
N ILE A 9 -3.90 -8.88 -6.70
CA ILE A 9 -4.97 -8.25 -5.92
C ILE A 9 -4.77 -8.53 -4.43
N LYS A 10 -4.57 -9.80 -4.04
CA LYS A 10 -4.27 -10.17 -2.64
C LYS A 10 -3.04 -9.44 -2.09
N ARG A 11 -2.05 -9.12 -2.94
CA ARG A 11 -0.88 -8.36 -2.52
C ARG A 11 -1.22 -6.89 -2.28
N GLN A 12 -2.07 -6.29 -3.12
CA GLN A 12 -2.57 -4.93 -2.89
C GLN A 12 -3.34 -4.88 -1.57
N ASP A 13 -4.31 -5.78 -1.38
CA ASP A 13 -5.11 -5.87 -0.15
C ASP A 13 -4.23 -6.01 1.09
N PHE A 14 -3.19 -6.86 1.01
CA PHE A 14 -2.23 -7.02 2.11
C PHE A 14 -1.53 -5.70 2.46
N VAL A 15 -1.03 -4.95 1.47
CA VAL A 15 -0.31 -3.70 1.72
C VAL A 15 -1.25 -2.65 2.32
N ASP A 16 -2.45 -2.49 1.75
CA ASP A 16 -3.42 -1.51 2.24
C ASP A 16 -3.86 -1.83 3.69
N ASN A 17 -4.06 -3.12 4.02
CA ASN A 17 -4.35 -3.57 5.38
C ASN A 17 -3.19 -3.30 6.35
N GLU A 18 -1.95 -3.62 5.97
CA GLU A 18 -0.78 -3.37 6.84
C GLU A 18 -0.56 -1.87 7.10
N ILE A 19 -0.86 -1.02 6.11
CA ILE A 19 -0.83 0.43 6.29
C ILE A 19 -1.91 0.87 7.28
N PHE A 20 -3.14 0.39 7.11
CA PHE A 20 -4.23 0.68 8.06
C PHE A 20 -3.86 0.28 9.49
N GLU A 21 -3.38 -0.95 9.67
CA GLU A 21 -2.94 -1.47 10.98
C GLU A 21 -1.72 -0.72 11.54
N LEU A 22 -0.80 -0.27 10.69
CA LEU A 22 0.32 0.57 11.11
C LEU A 22 -0.18 1.91 11.68
N ILE A 23 -1.10 2.59 11.00
CA ILE A 23 -1.65 3.86 11.47
C ILE A 23 -2.36 3.68 12.82
N GLN A 24 -3.18 2.63 12.96
CA GLN A 24 -3.89 2.33 14.21
C GLN A 24 -2.92 2.01 15.37
N ARG A 25 -1.80 1.33 15.09
CA ARG A 25 -0.74 1.06 16.07
C ARG A 25 0.04 2.32 16.47
N LEU A 26 0.29 3.23 15.52
CA LEU A 26 0.97 4.50 15.80
C LEU A 26 0.08 5.49 16.56
N MET A 27 -1.24 5.41 16.38
CA MET A 27 -2.22 6.27 17.04
C MET A 27 -3.29 5.45 17.79
N PRO A 28 -2.92 4.75 18.88
CA PRO A 28 -3.82 3.81 19.56
C PRO A 28 -5.04 4.50 20.22
N SER A 29 -4.95 5.80 20.52
CA SER A 29 -6.06 6.58 21.07
C SER A 29 -7.08 7.05 20.01
N VAL A 30 -6.76 6.92 18.72
CA VAL A 30 -7.61 7.35 17.61
C VAL A 30 -8.17 6.12 16.92
N LYS A 31 -9.50 5.97 16.89
CA LYS A 31 -10.15 4.95 16.07
C LYS A 31 -10.31 5.46 14.65
N ILE A 32 -9.43 5.02 13.76
CA ILE A 32 -9.52 5.33 12.34
C ILE A 32 -10.54 4.39 11.67
N LYS A 33 -11.31 4.93 10.72
CA LYS A 33 -12.13 4.12 9.81
C LYS A 33 -11.30 3.76 8.58
N TRP A 34 -11.69 2.69 7.91
CA TRP A 34 -11.11 2.36 6.61
C TRP A 34 -11.38 3.50 5.62
N ASP A 35 -10.31 4.12 5.15
CA ASP A 35 -10.33 5.22 4.18
C ASP A 35 -9.28 4.92 3.10
N ILE A 36 -9.75 4.54 1.92
CA ILE A 36 -8.91 4.09 0.82
C ILE A 36 -8.04 5.22 0.24
N GLU A 37 -8.50 6.47 0.31
CA GLU A 37 -7.75 7.62 -0.19
C GLU A 37 -6.61 7.95 0.77
N MET A 38 -6.89 7.98 2.07
CA MET A 38 -5.86 8.15 3.11
C MET A 38 -4.82 7.02 3.04
N ILE A 39 -5.26 5.75 2.96
CA ILE A 39 -4.37 4.59 2.84
C ILE A 39 -3.53 4.70 1.56
N GLY A 40 -4.14 5.09 0.43
CA GLY A 40 -3.45 5.31 -0.84
C GLY A 40 -2.36 6.39 -0.74
N ASN A 41 -2.66 7.52 -0.11
CA ASN A 41 -1.70 8.62 0.07
C ASN A 41 -0.48 8.19 0.92
N ILE A 42 -0.71 7.41 1.97
CA ILE A 42 0.37 6.89 2.82
C ILE A 42 1.17 5.82 2.06
N ARG A 43 0.50 4.92 1.34
CA ARG A 43 1.14 3.92 0.48
C ARG A 43 2.08 4.57 -0.52
N ASP A 44 1.64 5.65 -1.17
CA ASP A 44 2.44 6.35 -2.19
C ASP A 44 3.65 7.05 -1.54
N SER A 45 3.47 7.61 -0.34
CA SER A 45 4.56 8.16 0.47
C SER A 45 5.58 7.08 0.85
N MET A 46 5.13 5.89 1.26
CA MET A 46 5.99 4.75 1.55
C MET A 46 6.71 4.23 0.30
N ARG A 47 6.02 4.16 -0.84
CA ARG A 47 6.61 3.77 -2.15
C ARG A 47 7.79 4.69 -2.49
N ILE A 48 7.62 6.00 -2.37
CA ILE A 48 8.71 6.97 -2.63
C ILE A 48 9.92 6.68 -1.75
N GLN A 49 9.72 6.39 -0.47
CA GLN A 49 10.84 6.13 0.44
C GLN A 49 11.48 4.76 0.15
N ILE A 50 10.69 3.69 0.09
CA ILE A 50 11.17 2.31 0.05
C ILE A 50 11.65 1.91 -1.34
N VAL A 51 10.87 2.25 -2.38
CA VAL A 51 11.13 1.86 -3.77
C VAL A 51 12.02 2.88 -4.45
N ASP A 52 11.64 4.16 -4.44
CA ASP A 52 12.35 5.15 -5.27
C ASP A 52 13.68 5.58 -4.66
N LYS A 53 13.69 5.92 -3.36
CA LYS A 53 14.89 6.42 -2.67
C LYS A 53 15.81 5.29 -2.23
N GLN A 54 15.30 4.35 -1.44
CA GLN A 54 16.12 3.28 -0.83
C GLN A 54 16.30 2.07 -1.74
N LYS A 55 15.53 1.93 -2.83
CA LYS A 55 15.64 0.84 -3.82
C LYS A 55 15.59 -0.57 -3.20
N LEU A 56 14.83 -0.74 -2.10
CA LEU A 56 14.77 -2.01 -1.36
C LEU A 56 14.00 -3.10 -2.10
N THR A 57 13.06 -2.71 -2.96
CA THR A 57 12.26 -3.63 -3.77
C THR A 57 11.76 -2.92 -5.02
N SER A 58 11.19 -3.66 -5.98
CA SER A 58 10.54 -3.06 -7.15
C SER A 58 9.12 -2.62 -6.84
N GLU A 59 8.63 -1.62 -7.58
CA GLU A 59 7.28 -1.10 -7.43
C GLU A 59 6.23 -2.21 -7.58
N THR A 60 6.39 -3.08 -8.58
CA THR A 60 5.49 -4.23 -8.83
C THR A 60 5.51 -5.29 -7.72
N LYS A 61 6.61 -5.41 -6.96
CA LYS A 61 6.70 -6.30 -5.80
C LYS A 61 6.14 -5.65 -4.55
N PHE A 62 6.31 -4.33 -4.42
CA PHE A 62 5.72 -3.55 -3.34
C PHE A 62 4.20 -3.56 -3.47
N TYR A 63 3.68 -2.97 -4.55
CA TYR A 63 2.26 -2.84 -4.84
C TYR A 63 2.04 -3.04 -6.35
N PRO A 64 1.60 -4.24 -6.80
CA PRO A 64 1.36 -4.50 -8.21
C PRO A 64 0.32 -3.54 -8.78
N TYR A 65 0.55 -2.97 -9.96
CA TYR A 65 -0.44 -2.15 -10.65
C TYR A 65 -0.34 -2.40 -12.16
N LEU A 66 -1.40 -2.05 -12.88
CA LEU A 66 -1.40 -2.02 -14.33
C LEU A 66 -0.94 -0.64 -14.75
N LYS A 67 0.17 -0.54 -15.49
CA LYS A 67 0.45 0.66 -16.28
C LYS A 67 -0.63 0.72 -17.36
N ILE A 68 -1.55 1.67 -17.22
CA ILE A 68 -2.52 2.03 -18.26
C ILE A 68 -1.85 3.08 -19.15
#